data_AF-A0A496D664-F1
#
_entry.id   AF-A0A496D664-F1
#
_cell.length_a   1.000
_cell.length_b   1.000
_cell.length_c   1.000
_cell.angle_alpha   90.00
_cell.angle_beta   90.00
_cell.angle_gamma   90.00
#
_symmetry.space_group_name_H-M   'P 1'
#
loop_
_entity.id
_entity.type
_entity.pdbx_description
1 polymer ?
#
loop_
_entity_poly.entity_id
_entity_poly.type
_entity_poly.pdbx_seq_one_letter_code
_entity_poly.pdbx_strand_id
1 'polypeptide(L)'
;MRRCTIVFLVALLTMSISAAPVDVEQARSVALSFLKSNRPQTKSSLTKLTLVWSDGGVATKSDAGSQDATFYVFNQGDDNGFVVVAGDDVVYPILGYGMQEPFRKDSMPVNLRSWFDSYQRQINWMRGNKTVAGKEITAAWNQLRQGTMQLSSDGVLLTTVLWDQMTPYNNLCPVVNSQRTPTGCVATSTAIAMQYHKWPDVGQGSHSYTSQTYGLSLSATFNTPYQWDNMPSTYTAGQYTTQQAQNVATLMYDVGVMSEMNYAPGNSGALTITAAQGLVNYMKYDKSLHVLQRENYQTAEWESIIKGELDDNRPVIYGGENDQNEGHQFIIDGYNTSDYYHVNWGWSGLANGYYLLSVLEPEEQGTGGNSGGGFSLDQNAIISMMKPVEGSTYQDVLVFFYGENEGTVFNGLSATTDDFEQNQLFGLQYGYVGNMSIRDFTGNLVAALVDKNGNTKEFISSEEPVTIEIERGVGQEIPCTITKAIAPGDRIRLLYKSSDGSEWKWVRGGGNTTGEILVAADPTSTEEISSDMNVSVSYVDGTAYVTSPVAILEVALYDMNGRLLKKQPGSNNSTVTLSYSGYPAGIYVMEVQTVEGRSSHKLVKK
;
A
#
# COMPACT_ATOMS: atom_id res chain seq x y z
N MET A 1 71.54 -22.41 -1.11
CA MET A 1 70.89 -21.15 -0.69
C MET A 1 69.46 -21.15 -1.18
N ARG A 2 68.50 -21.36 -0.27
CA ARG A 2 67.07 -21.43 -0.59
C ARG A 2 66.54 -20.01 -0.83
N ARG A 3 65.88 -19.81 -1.97
CA ARG A 3 65.19 -18.57 -2.35
C ARG A 3 63.81 -18.56 -1.67
N CYS A 4 63.54 -17.56 -0.84
CA CYS A 4 62.23 -17.33 -0.25
C CYS A 4 61.36 -16.53 -1.23
N THR A 5 60.24 -17.10 -1.64
CA THR A 5 59.18 -16.42 -2.40
C THR A 5 58.15 -15.91 -1.39
N ILE A 6 57.97 -14.60 -1.30
CA ILE A 6 56.93 -13.96 -0.48
C ILE A 6 55.66 -13.88 -1.34
N VAL A 7 54.59 -14.56 -0.91
CA VAL A 7 53.25 -14.48 -1.50
C VAL A 7 52.47 -13.41 -0.74
N PHE A 8 52.02 -12.37 -1.44
CA PHE A 8 51.11 -11.36 -0.92
C PHE A 8 49.68 -11.92 -0.98
N LEU A 9 49.10 -12.26 0.18
CA LEU A 9 47.71 -12.70 0.30
C LEU A 9 46.83 -11.44 0.43
N VAL A 10 46.07 -11.12 -0.61
CA VAL A 10 45.03 -10.08 -0.54
C VAL A 10 43.81 -10.72 0.13
N ALA A 11 43.60 -10.42 1.41
CA ALA A 11 42.39 -10.79 2.12
C ALA A 11 41.22 -9.91 1.62
N LEU A 12 40.32 -10.50 0.84
CA LEU A 12 38.99 -9.95 0.57
C LEU A 12 38.19 -10.04 1.87
N LEU A 13 38.12 -8.93 2.62
CA LEU A 13 37.12 -8.75 3.66
C LEU A 13 35.75 -8.65 2.98
N THR A 14 34.99 -9.75 2.98
CA THR A 14 33.54 -9.70 2.76
C THR A 14 32.91 -9.15 4.03
N MET A 15 32.67 -7.83 4.07
CA MET A 15 31.84 -7.23 5.11
C MET A 15 30.40 -7.73 4.91
N SER A 16 29.94 -8.58 5.82
CA SER A 16 28.52 -8.89 5.95
C SER A 16 27.80 -7.59 6.32
N ILE A 17 27.01 -7.06 5.39
CA ILE A 17 26.17 -5.88 5.62
C ILE A 17 24.95 -6.38 6.40
N SER A 18 25.07 -6.42 7.73
CA SER A 18 23.91 -6.51 8.61
C SER A 18 23.22 -5.15 8.64
N ALA A 19 21.89 -5.14 8.62
CA ALA A 19 21.12 -3.95 8.94
C ALA A 19 21.56 -3.42 10.32
N ALA A 20 21.71 -2.11 10.43
CA ALA A 20 22.27 -1.44 11.60
C ALA A 20 21.56 -0.11 11.85
N PRO A 21 21.47 0.34 13.12
CA PRO A 21 21.08 1.71 13.43
C PRO A 21 21.90 2.69 12.59
N VAL A 22 21.21 3.60 11.91
CA VAL A 22 21.84 4.61 11.07
C VAL A 22 22.32 5.72 12.01
N ASP A 23 23.62 6.00 11.99
CA ASP A 23 24.17 7.10 12.76
C ASP A 23 23.96 8.46 12.07
N VAL A 24 24.14 9.55 12.83
CA VAL A 24 23.91 10.91 12.33
C VAL A 24 24.81 11.28 11.14
N GLU A 25 26.01 10.70 11.03
CA GLU A 25 26.95 10.99 9.94
C GLU A 25 26.54 10.27 8.67
N GLN A 26 26.09 9.02 8.78
CA GLN A 26 25.50 8.27 7.69
C GLN A 26 24.21 8.96 7.22
N ALA A 27 23.34 9.37 8.14
CA ALA A 27 22.11 10.07 7.83
C ALA A 27 22.37 11.41 7.11
N ARG A 28 23.35 12.18 7.61
CA ARG A 28 23.80 13.43 6.98
C ARG A 28 24.36 13.18 5.57
N SER A 29 25.14 12.12 5.40
CA SER A 29 25.73 11.75 4.12
C SER A 29 24.66 11.42 3.08
N VAL A 30 23.67 10.60 3.42
CA VAL A 30 22.58 10.27 2.50
C VAL A 30 21.64 11.45 2.25
N ALA A 31 21.37 12.31 3.24
CA ALA A 31 20.62 13.55 3.03
C ALA A 31 21.35 14.50 2.07
N LEU A 32 22.67 14.64 2.22
CA LEU A 32 23.48 15.47 1.32
C LEU A 32 23.50 14.89 -0.09
N SER A 33 23.61 13.57 -0.19
CA SER A 33 23.57 12.84 -1.45
C SER A 33 22.25 13.03 -2.18
N PHE A 34 21.14 12.92 -1.44
CA PHE A 34 19.79 13.18 -1.93
C PHE A 34 19.65 14.62 -2.45
N LEU A 35 20.02 15.64 -1.67
CA LEU A 35 19.90 17.03 -2.11
C LEU A 35 20.77 17.37 -3.32
N LYS A 36 22.01 16.86 -3.36
CA LYS A 36 22.91 17.05 -4.51
C LYS A 36 22.36 16.46 -5.79
N SER A 37 21.68 15.33 -5.65
CA SER A 37 21.04 14.63 -6.75
C SER A 37 19.80 15.41 -7.21
N ASN A 38 19.00 15.93 -6.28
CA ASN A 38 17.62 16.35 -6.56
C ASN A 38 17.37 17.84 -6.67
N ARG A 39 18.43 18.65 -6.84
CA ARG A 39 18.30 20.10 -7.07
C ARG A 39 19.14 20.58 -8.25
N PRO A 40 18.67 21.60 -8.99
CA PRO A 40 19.48 22.29 -10.00
C PRO A 40 20.75 22.83 -9.34
N GLN A 41 21.92 22.40 -9.82
CA GLN A 41 23.22 22.83 -9.33
C GLN A 41 23.47 24.31 -9.63
N THR A 42 22.95 25.23 -8.79
CA THR A 42 23.37 26.64 -8.83
C THR A 42 24.67 26.79 -8.03
N LYS A 43 25.79 26.83 -8.75
CA LYS A 43 27.16 27.23 -8.35
C LYS A 43 27.61 26.89 -6.91
N SER A 44 28.37 25.79 -6.80
CA SER A 44 29.53 25.56 -5.91
C SER A 44 29.51 26.09 -4.46
N SER A 45 28.36 26.19 -3.83
CA SER A 45 28.25 26.28 -2.38
C SER A 45 28.16 24.86 -1.83
N LEU A 46 29.02 24.49 -0.89
CA LEU A 46 28.87 23.24 -0.15
C LEU A 46 27.49 23.28 0.52
N THR A 47 26.54 22.46 0.07
CA THR A 47 25.24 22.30 0.73
C THR A 47 25.49 21.94 2.20
N LYS A 48 25.42 22.94 3.07
CA LYS A 48 25.67 22.76 4.50
C LYS A 48 24.39 22.26 5.11
N LEU A 49 24.37 21.01 5.54
CA LEU A 49 23.25 20.48 6.31
C LEU A 49 23.39 20.84 7.78
N THR A 50 22.32 21.30 8.39
CA THR A 50 22.24 21.52 9.83
C THR A 50 21.23 20.54 10.40
N LEU A 51 21.66 19.68 11.33
CA LEU A 51 20.74 18.82 12.06
C LEU A 51 19.88 19.72 12.95
N VAL A 52 18.57 19.76 12.67
CA VAL A 52 17.61 20.59 13.42
C VAL A 52 16.74 19.77 14.35
N TRP A 53 16.65 18.46 14.13
CA TRP A 53 15.96 17.56 15.05
C TRP A 53 16.42 16.11 14.90
N SER A 54 16.51 15.42 16.04
CA SER A 54 16.52 13.96 16.16
C SER A 54 15.83 13.60 17.49
N ASP A 55 15.16 12.45 17.53
CA ASP A 55 14.48 11.93 18.73
C ASP A 55 15.41 11.15 19.67
N GLY A 56 16.55 10.64 19.18
CA GLY A 56 17.57 9.96 20.00
C GLY A 56 18.52 10.90 20.75
N GLY A 57 18.38 12.22 20.57
CA GLY A 57 19.31 13.22 21.08
C GLY A 57 20.63 13.29 20.28
N VAL A 58 21.40 14.38 20.47
CA VAL A 58 22.73 14.50 19.85
C VAL A 58 23.71 13.74 20.75
N ALA A 59 24.15 12.56 20.32
CA ALA A 59 25.12 11.77 21.07
C ALA A 59 26.45 12.55 21.25
N THR A 60 26.62 13.23 22.37
CA THR A 60 27.96 13.51 22.92
C THR A 60 28.45 12.22 23.57
N LYS A 61 29.72 11.84 23.30
CA LYS A 61 30.38 10.55 23.59
C LYS A 61 30.34 10.01 25.05
N SER A 62 29.47 10.51 25.92
CA SER A 62 29.44 10.20 27.36
C SER A 62 28.09 9.79 27.95
N ASP A 63 27.01 9.64 27.17
CA ASP A 63 25.71 9.22 27.73
C ASP A 63 25.40 7.75 27.44
N ALA A 64 25.55 6.91 28.47
CA ALA A 64 25.22 5.49 28.47
C ALA A 64 23.69 5.23 28.53
N GLY A 65 22.90 6.06 27.85
CA GLY A 65 21.43 6.00 27.84
C GLY A 65 20.77 6.62 26.60
N SER A 66 21.52 6.97 25.54
CA SER A 66 20.92 7.44 24.30
C SER A 66 20.19 6.29 23.61
N GLN A 67 18.87 6.39 23.45
CA GLN A 67 18.16 5.56 22.48
C GLN A 67 18.69 5.87 21.09
N ASP A 68 18.92 4.83 20.28
CA ASP A 68 19.22 5.01 18.86
C ASP A 68 18.10 5.85 18.22
N ALA A 69 18.45 6.96 17.60
CA ALA A 69 17.47 7.84 16.97
C ALA A 69 16.64 7.07 15.94
N THR A 70 15.34 7.28 15.91
CA THR A 70 14.48 6.72 14.84
C THR A 70 14.50 7.58 13.59
N PHE A 71 14.89 8.85 13.69
CA PHE A 71 15.07 9.71 12.52
C PHE A 71 16.04 10.88 12.78
N TYR A 72 16.44 11.52 11.68
CA TYR A 72 17.23 12.75 11.66
C TYR A 72 16.64 13.74 10.67
N VAL A 73 16.41 14.99 11.12
CA VAL A 73 15.94 16.08 10.28
C VAL A 73 17.07 17.06 10.03
N PHE A 74 17.43 17.25 8.76
CA PHE A 74 18.44 18.18 8.33
C PHE A 74 17.81 19.32 7.53
N ASN A 75 18.02 20.56 7.99
CA ASN A 75 17.78 21.73 7.14
C ASN A 75 18.98 21.97 6.24
N GLN A 76 18.70 22.43 5.03
CA GLN A 76 19.70 23.07 4.20
C GLN A 76 20.06 24.43 4.83
N GLY A 77 21.34 24.77 4.91
CA GLY A 77 21.86 25.88 5.72
C GLY A 77 21.25 27.24 5.38
N ASP A 78 21.85 27.95 4.42
CA ASP A 78 21.39 29.29 4.01
C ASP A 78 20.30 29.24 2.92
N ASP A 79 19.95 28.05 2.43
CA ASP A 79 18.88 27.83 1.44
C ASP A 79 17.65 27.20 2.11
N ASN A 80 16.48 27.38 1.50
CA ASN A 80 15.28 26.73 2.00
C ASN A 80 15.25 25.22 1.73
N GLY A 81 14.58 24.46 2.60
CA GLY A 81 14.32 23.04 2.45
C GLY A 81 14.87 22.17 3.59
N PHE A 82 14.38 20.94 3.65
CA PHE A 82 14.76 19.96 4.65
C PHE A 82 14.72 18.54 4.09
N VAL A 83 15.41 17.62 4.78
CA VAL A 83 15.34 16.17 4.53
C VAL A 83 15.21 15.46 5.88
N VAL A 84 14.26 14.56 5.98
CA VAL A 84 14.07 13.62 7.09
C VAL A 84 14.62 12.27 6.66
N VAL A 85 15.60 11.78 7.41
CA VAL A 85 16.28 10.50 7.15
C VAL A 85 15.94 9.52 8.25
N ALA A 86 15.67 8.27 7.87
CA ALA A 86 15.45 7.19 8.82
C ALA A 86 16.70 6.89 9.65
N GLY A 87 16.47 6.59 10.92
CA GLY A 87 17.49 6.18 11.88
C GLY A 87 17.80 4.70 11.89
N ASP A 88 17.24 3.94 10.94
CA ASP A 88 17.47 2.50 10.81
C ASP A 88 17.36 2.10 9.33
N ASP A 89 18.25 1.24 8.86
CA ASP A 89 18.26 0.83 7.45
C ASP A 89 17.34 -0.35 7.13
N VAL A 90 16.51 -0.76 8.10
CA VAL A 90 15.35 -1.67 7.90
C VAL A 90 14.10 -0.98 7.34
N VAL A 91 14.09 0.36 7.25
CA VAL A 91 13.01 1.15 6.63
C VAL A 91 13.55 2.03 5.51
N TYR A 92 12.66 2.63 4.70
CA TYR A 92 13.06 3.52 3.61
C TYR A 92 13.93 4.69 4.13
N PRO A 93 15.02 5.03 3.44
CA PRO A 93 16.02 5.97 3.93
C PRO A 93 15.55 7.42 4.05
N ILE A 94 14.78 7.92 3.09
CA ILE A 94 14.21 9.28 3.12
C ILE A 94 12.76 9.14 3.55
N LEU A 95 12.46 9.61 4.76
CA LEU A 95 11.13 9.57 5.35
C LEU A 95 10.27 10.75 4.88
N GLY A 96 10.89 11.88 4.57
CA GLY A 96 10.21 13.05 4.01
C GLY A 96 11.20 14.14 3.64
N TYR A 97 10.79 15.12 2.84
CA TYR A 97 11.66 16.21 2.43
C TYR A 97 10.85 17.40 1.93
N GLY A 98 11.35 18.62 2.17
CA GLY A 98 10.78 19.85 1.64
C GLY A 98 11.80 20.59 0.79
N MET A 99 11.37 21.14 -0.35
CA MET A 99 12.27 21.88 -1.24
C MET A 99 12.21 23.41 -1.08
N GLN A 100 11.14 23.93 -0.48
CA GLN A 100 10.81 25.36 -0.55
C GLN A 100 10.92 26.09 0.78
N GLU A 101 10.82 25.40 1.92
CA GLU A 101 10.85 26.00 3.27
C GLU A 101 11.70 25.13 4.22
N PRO A 102 12.41 25.71 5.20
CA PRO A 102 13.16 24.96 6.20
C PRO A 102 12.24 24.32 7.25
N PHE A 103 12.63 23.19 7.80
CA PHE A 103 11.92 22.54 8.89
C PHE A 103 12.05 23.33 10.19
N ARG A 104 10.93 23.59 10.89
CA ARG A 104 10.89 24.35 12.15
C ARG A 104 10.27 23.52 13.27
N LYS A 105 11.12 22.87 14.07
CA LYS A 105 10.68 21.99 15.16
C LYS A 105 9.76 22.68 16.18
N ASP A 106 10.11 23.90 16.59
CA ASP A 106 9.45 24.57 17.71
C ASP A 106 8.08 25.18 17.35
N SER A 107 7.76 25.30 16.07
CA SER A 107 6.48 25.81 15.56
C SER A 107 5.68 24.73 14.82
N MET A 108 6.03 23.48 15.04
CA MET A 108 5.47 22.32 14.37
C MET A 108 4.00 22.10 14.76
N PRO A 109 3.07 22.01 13.79
CA PRO A 109 1.68 21.63 14.03
C PRO A 109 1.56 20.26 14.73
N VAL A 110 0.47 20.05 15.48
CA VAL A 110 0.29 18.82 16.28
C VAL A 110 0.25 17.57 15.39
N ASN A 111 -0.39 17.64 14.22
CA ASN A 111 -0.41 16.56 13.23
C ASN A 111 1.00 16.23 12.71
N LEU A 112 1.84 17.25 12.45
CA LEU A 112 3.24 17.04 12.03
C LEU A 112 4.04 16.40 13.16
N ARG A 113 3.71 16.68 14.43
CA ARG A 113 4.32 15.97 15.57
C ARG A 113 3.87 14.52 15.63
N SER A 114 2.58 14.25 15.45
CA SER A 114 2.04 12.89 15.40
C SER A 114 2.70 12.04 14.30
N TRP A 115 3.10 12.66 13.17
CA TRP A 115 3.87 12.01 12.10
C TRP A 115 5.21 11.44 12.57
N PHE A 116 6.00 12.26 13.24
CA PHE A 116 7.28 11.79 13.79
C PHE A 116 7.11 10.79 14.92
N ASP A 117 6.04 10.90 15.73
CA ASP A 117 5.68 9.89 16.72
C ASP A 117 5.31 8.54 16.04
N SER A 118 4.69 8.59 14.85
CA SER A 118 4.40 7.40 14.02
C SER A 118 5.68 6.74 13.51
N TYR A 119 6.62 7.50 12.92
CA TYR A 119 7.93 6.95 12.54
C TYR A 119 8.66 6.33 13.72
N GLN A 120 8.62 7.00 14.87
CA GLN A 120 9.24 6.47 16.08
C GLN A 120 8.63 5.11 16.47
N ARG A 121 7.30 4.97 16.45
CA ARG A 121 6.63 3.69 16.75
C ARG A 121 6.99 2.61 15.73
N GLN A 122 6.90 2.92 14.43
CA GLN A 122 7.14 1.96 13.36
C GLN A 122 8.59 1.45 13.36
N ILE A 123 9.56 2.36 13.47
CA ILE A 123 10.99 2.01 13.45
C ILE A 123 11.36 1.24 14.73
N ASN A 124 10.83 1.62 15.89
CA ASN A 124 11.04 0.86 17.12
C ASN A 124 10.38 -0.52 17.09
N TRP A 125 9.21 -0.64 16.46
CA TRP A 125 8.55 -1.94 16.26
C TRP A 125 9.41 -2.86 15.37
N MET A 126 9.95 -2.33 14.26
CA MET A 126 10.85 -3.07 13.37
C MET A 126 12.14 -3.51 14.08
N ARG A 127 12.73 -2.63 14.90
CA ARG A 127 13.89 -2.95 15.76
C ARG A 127 13.57 -4.05 16.76
N GLY A 128 12.43 -3.94 17.45
CA GLY A 128 11.98 -4.92 18.45
C GLY A 128 11.73 -6.31 17.85
N ASN A 129 11.26 -6.36 16.61
CA ASN A 129 10.96 -7.61 15.90
C ASN A 129 12.13 -8.16 15.08
N LYS A 130 13.29 -7.48 15.08
CA LYS A 130 14.49 -7.88 14.33
C LYS A 130 14.22 -8.13 12.84
N THR A 131 13.38 -7.28 12.24
CA THR A 131 12.97 -7.43 10.85
C THR A 131 14.16 -7.20 9.91
N VAL A 132 14.26 -7.99 8.83
CA VAL A 132 15.25 -7.78 7.77
C VAL A 132 14.71 -6.79 6.75
N ALA A 133 15.54 -5.83 6.31
CA ALA A 133 15.17 -4.89 5.26
C ALA A 133 14.71 -5.60 3.99
N GLY A 134 13.58 -5.17 3.42
CA GLY A 134 13.14 -5.63 2.11
C GLY A 134 14.16 -5.33 1.01
N LYS A 135 14.08 -6.05 -0.12
CA LYS A 135 14.98 -5.82 -1.28
C LYS A 135 14.91 -4.37 -1.79
N GLU A 136 13.71 -3.80 -1.81
CA GLU A 136 13.46 -2.42 -2.26
C GLU A 136 14.07 -1.38 -1.31
N ILE A 137 13.90 -1.58 0.00
CA ILE A 137 14.52 -0.73 1.04
C ILE A 137 16.04 -0.77 0.91
N THR A 138 16.62 -1.97 0.75
CA THR A 138 18.05 -2.14 0.53
C THR A 138 18.53 -1.42 -0.73
N ALA A 139 17.76 -1.50 -1.82
CA ALA A 139 18.06 -0.80 -3.06
C ALA A 139 18.02 0.73 -2.90
N ALA A 140 17.02 1.27 -2.21
CA ALA A 140 16.89 2.69 -1.94
C ALA A 140 18.08 3.24 -1.12
N TRP A 141 18.51 2.50 -0.07
CA TRP A 141 19.72 2.85 0.69
C TRP A 141 20.97 2.86 -0.18
N ASN A 142 21.12 1.86 -1.07
CA ASN A 142 22.25 1.79 -1.98
C ASN A 142 22.27 2.95 -2.99
N GLN A 143 21.11 3.31 -3.56
CA GLN A 143 21.00 4.44 -4.49
C GLN A 143 21.41 5.76 -3.83
N LEU A 144 21.01 6.01 -2.58
CA LEU A 144 21.43 7.20 -1.84
C LEU A 144 22.92 7.20 -1.53
N ARG A 145 23.46 6.07 -1.07
CA ARG A 145 24.90 5.93 -0.79
C ARG A 145 25.75 6.18 -2.05
N GLN A 146 25.20 5.85 -3.23
CA GLN A 146 25.84 6.06 -4.53
C GLN A 146 25.56 7.44 -5.15
N GLY A 147 24.63 8.23 -4.59
CA GLY A 147 24.23 9.52 -5.16
C GLY A 147 23.49 9.41 -6.48
N THR A 148 22.76 8.32 -6.67
CA THR A 148 21.99 8.04 -7.88
C THR A 148 20.48 8.14 -7.65
N MET A 149 20.04 8.40 -6.41
CA MET A 149 18.63 8.64 -6.12
C MET A 149 18.20 10.01 -6.63
N GLN A 150 17.59 10.01 -7.81
CA GLN A 150 17.14 11.18 -8.56
C GLN A 150 15.59 11.21 -8.55
N LEU A 151 15.00 12.22 -7.90
CA LEU A 151 13.58 12.58 -7.89
C LEU A 151 13.13 13.20 -9.22
N SER A 152 14.07 13.77 -9.99
CA SER A 152 13.84 14.23 -11.37
C SER A 152 14.98 13.74 -12.27
N SER A 153 14.70 12.99 -13.32
CA SER A 153 14.56 13.60 -14.66
C SER A 153 13.69 12.82 -15.63
N ASP A 154 13.11 11.68 -15.24
CA ASP A 154 12.22 10.87 -16.07
C ASP A 154 11.02 10.35 -15.22
N GLY A 155 9.82 10.36 -15.79
CA GLY A 155 8.55 10.04 -15.12
C GLY A 155 7.39 10.89 -15.66
N VAL A 156 6.17 10.65 -15.18
CA VAL A 156 4.97 11.43 -15.54
C VAL A 156 4.64 12.41 -14.43
N LEU A 157 4.33 13.66 -14.77
CA LEU A 157 3.69 14.61 -13.85
C LEU A 157 2.61 15.39 -14.61
N LEU A 158 1.36 15.09 -14.28
CA LEU A 158 0.17 15.74 -14.81
C LEU A 158 -0.06 17.03 -14.02
N THR A 159 -0.38 18.12 -14.72
CA THR A 159 -0.64 19.41 -14.06
C THR A 159 -2.08 19.48 -13.57
N THR A 160 -2.30 19.28 -12.28
CA THR A 160 -3.61 19.44 -11.64
C THR A 160 -3.75 20.80 -10.96
N VAL A 161 -4.99 21.17 -10.63
CA VAL A 161 -5.29 22.43 -9.92
C VAL A 161 -5.05 22.29 -8.42
N LEU A 162 -4.74 23.39 -7.74
CA LEU A 162 -4.48 23.45 -6.31
C LEU A 162 -5.73 23.92 -5.57
N TRP A 163 -6.76 23.08 -5.58
CA TRP A 163 -8.05 23.37 -4.93
C TRP A 163 -8.07 22.94 -3.46
N ASP A 164 -9.10 23.38 -2.74
CA ASP A 164 -9.27 23.19 -1.29
C ASP A 164 -10.73 22.87 -0.94
N GLN A 165 -11.02 22.67 0.35
CA GLN A 165 -12.34 22.34 0.85
C GLN A 165 -13.09 23.52 1.46
N MET A 166 -12.40 24.61 1.76
CA MET A 166 -12.99 25.79 2.43
C MET A 166 -13.33 26.90 1.44
N THR A 167 -13.55 28.13 1.89
CA THR A 167 -13.96 29.23 1.01
C THR A 167 -12.92 29.50 -0.08
N PRO A 168 -13.31 29.65 -1.36
CA PRO A 168 -14.69 29.73 -1.87
C PRO A 168 -15.33 28.41 -2.32
N TYR A 169 -14.59 27.30 -2.29
CA TYR A 169 -15.03 25.98 -2.76
C TYR A 169 -16.31 25.51 -2.07
N ASN A 170 -16.48 25.78 -0.78
CA ASN A 170 -17.67 25.36 -0.02
C ASN A 170 -18.84 26.36 0.00
N ASN A 171 -18.83 27.43 -0.81
CA ASN A 171 -19.83 28.51 -0.72
C ASN A 171 -21.29 28.06 -0.86
N LEU A 172 -21.54 26.89 -1.46
CA LEU A 172 -22.87 26.29 -1.59
C LEU A 172 -23.11 25.11 -0.64
N CYS A 173 -22.10 24.65 0.10
CA CYS A 173 -22.24 23.57 1.07
C CYS A 173 -23.17 23.99 2.23
N PRO A 174 -23.89 23.04 2.85
CA PRO A 174 -24.84 23.33 3.92
C PRO A 174 -24.20 24.08 5.10
N VAL A 175 -25.03 24.84 5.81
CA VAL A 175 -24.67 25.46 7.10
C VAL A 175 -25.30 24.66 8.22
N VAL A 176 -24.47 24.12 9.11
CA VAL A 176 -24.88 23.35 10.28
C VAL A 176 -24.33 24.06 11.52
N ASN A 177 -25.18 24.31 12.52
CA ASN A 177 -24.78 25.03 13.74
C ASN A 177 -24.07 26.37 13.47
N SER A 178 -24.59 27.14 12.50
CA SER A 178 -24.02 28.41 12.03
C SER A 178 -22.62 28.32 11.41
N GLN A 179 -22.12 27.11 11.15
CA GLN A 179 -20.85 26.87 10.47
C GLN A 179 -21.11 26.27 9.09
N ARG A 180 -20.50 26.87 8.07
CA ARG A 180 -20.50 26.30 6.74
C ARG A 180 -19.62 25.06 6.72
N THR A 181 -20.18 23.95 6.30
CA THR A 181 -19.47 22.68 6.19
C THR A 181 -18.41 22.76 5.08
N PRO A 182 -17.29 22.02 5.19
CA PRO A 182 -16.34 21.87 4.08
C PRO A 182 -17.00 21.11 2.92
N THR A 183 -16.39 21.17 1.74
CA THR A 183 -16.83 20.37 0.58
C THR A 183 -16.69 18.87 0.83
N GLY A 184 -15.66 18.47 1.58
CA GLY A 184 -15.24 17.09 1.78
C GLY A 184 -14.12 16.67 0.84
N CYS A 185 -13.23 15.78 1.32
CA CYS A 185 -12.05 15.34 0.59
C CYS A 185 -12.40 14.59 -0.70
N VAL A 186 -13.46 13.76 -0.66
CA VAL A 186 -13.98 13.05 -1.83
C VAL A 186 -14.46 14.00 -2.90
N ALA A 187 -15.21 15.04 -2.51
CA ALA A 187 -15.69 16.02 -3.47
C ALA A 187 -14.54 16.84 -4.07
N THR A 188 -13.56 17.20 -3.25
CA THR A 188 -12.43 18.03 -3.66
C THR A 188 -11.50 17.29 -4.62
N SER A 189 -11.07 16.08 -4.27
CA SER A 189 -10.24 15.23 -5.15
C SER A 189 -10.96 14.92 -6.46
N THR A 190 -12.22 14.50 -6.40
CA THR A 190 -13.02 14.23 -7.60
C THR A 190 -13.14 15.46 -8.50
N ALA A 191 -13.40 16.64 -7.93
CA ALA A 191 -13.48 17.89 -8.68
C ALA A 191 -12.13 18.28 -9.32
N ILE A 192 -10.99 18.05 -8.64
CA ILE A 192 -9.65 18.26 -9.19
C ILE A 192 -9.41 17.38 -10.42
N ALA A 193 -9.75 16.09 -10.34
CA ALA A 193 -9.65 15.17 -11.48
C ALA A 193 -10.59 15.58 -12.62
N MET A 194 -11.83 15.99 -12.32
CA MET A 194 -12.77 16.50 -13.33
C MET A 194 -12.27 17.76 -14.03
N GLN A 195 -11.65 18.69 -13.28
CA GLN A 195 -11.03 19.90 -13.83
C GLN A 195 -9.87 19.57 -14.76
N TYR A 196 -9.07 18.55 -14.44
CA TYR A 196 -8.00 18.07 -15.31
C TYR A 196 -8.54 17.59 -16.67
N HIS A 197 -9.61 16.79 -16.66
CA HIS A 197 -10.26 16.32 -17.89
C HIS A 197 -11.10 17.39 -18.59
N LYS A 198 -11.45 18.47 -17.88
CA LYS A 198 -12.45 19.47 -18.28
C LYS A 198 -13.72 18.78 -18.79
N TRP A 199 -14.29 17.91 -17.96
CA TRP A 199 -15.42 17.06 -18.33
C TRP A 199 -16.38 16.84 -17.16
N PRO A 200 -17.70 16.88 -17.41
CA PRO A 200 -18.38 17.12 -18.70
C PRO A 200 -18.64 18.61 -18.99
N ASP A 201 -19.09 18.97 -20.20
CA ASP A 201 -19.58 20.35 -20.46
C ASP A 201 -20.85 20.66 -19.64
N VAL A 202 -21.68 19.64 -19.43
CA VAL A 202 -22.88 19.65 -18.60
C VAL A 202 -23.16 18.20 -18.18
N GLY A 203 -23.56 17.98 -16.92
CA GLY A 203 -23.98 16.66 -16.45
C GLY A 203 -25.36 16.24 -16.98
N GLN A 204 -26.01 15.33 -16.25
CA GLN A 204 -27.36 14.83 -16.56
C GLN A 204 -28.11 14.37 -15.32
N GLY A 205 -29.44 14.43 -15.39
CA GLY A 205 -30.32 13.94 -14.33
C GLY A 205 -30.26 14.80 -13.06
N SER A 206 -30.68 14.18 -11.97
CA SER A 206 -30.74 14.78 -10.64
C SER A 206 -30.59 13.70 -9.58
N HIS A 207 -30.04 14.05 -8.42
CA HIS A 207 -29.98 13.16 -7.27
C HIS A 207 -30.47 13.87 -6.01
N SER A 208 -31.03 13.11 -5.07
CA SER A 208 -31.43 13.60 -3.76
C SER A 208 -31.30 12.52 -2.71
N TYR A 209 -30.81 12.88 -1.53
CA TYR A 209 -30.63 11.97 -0.40
C TYR A 209 -30.78 12.71 0.93
N THR A 210 -30.78 11.96 2.02
CA THR A 210 -30.74 12.50 3.39
C THR A 210 -29.41 12.13 4.03
N SER A 211 -28.64 13.11 4.50
CA SER A 211 -27.34 12.83 5.12
C SER A 211 -27.47 12.10 6.46
N GLN A 212 -26.50 11.24 6.77
CA GLN A 212 -26.57 10.34 7.92
C GLN A 212 -26.45 11.07 9.27
N THR A 213 -25.49 11.98 9.42
CA THR A 213 -25.17 12.57 10.73
C THR A 213 -26.16 13.63 11.18
N TYR A 214 -26.62 14.49 10.27
CA TYR A 214 -27.49 15.63 10.57
C TYR A 214 -28.87 15.55 9.93
N GLY A 215 -29.18 14.50 9.17
CA GLY A 215 -30.50 14.34 8.54
C GLY A 215 -30.80 15.42 7.51
N LEU A 216 -29.78 15.97 6.83
CA LEU A 216 -29.96 17.07 5.88
C LEU A 216 -30.56 16.54 4.58
N SER A 217 -31.68 17.10 4.14
CA SER A 217 -32.20 16.84 2.80
C SER A 217 -31.39 17.62 1.77
N LEU A 218 -30.70 16.91 0.89
CA LEU A 218 -29.76 17.46 -0.09
C LEU A 218 -30.17 17.02 -1.49
N SER A 219 -30.01 17.91 -2.47
CA SER A 219 -30.35 17.62 -3.86
C SER A 219 -29.62 18.52 -4.84
N ALA A 220 -29.42 18.00 -6.05
CA ALA A 220 -28.83 18.73 -7.16
C ALA A 220 -29.44 18.26 -8.48
N THR A 221 -29.54 19.18 -9.43
CA THR A 221 -29.80 18.89 -10.85
C THR A 221 -28.52 19.14 -11.62
N PHE A 222 -28.01 18.14 -12.33
CA PHE A 222 -26.68 18.21 -12.95
C PHE A 222 -26.72 18.83 -14.35
N ASN A 223 -27.69 19.71 -14.62
CA ASN A 223 -27.89 20.36 -15.92
C ASN A 223 -27.23 21.74 -16.02
N THR A 224 -26.43 22.13 -15.02
CA THR A 224 -25.66 23.38 -15.05
C THR A 224 -24.42 23.21 -15.95
N PRO A 225 -24.19 24.08 -16.94
CA PRO A 225 -22.97 24.04 -17.73
C PRO A 225 -21.74 24.39 -16.88
N TYR A 226 -20.70 23.54 -16.92
CA TYR A 226 -19.47 23.76 -16.19
C TYR A 226 -18.52 24.65 -17.00
N GLN A 227 -18.24 25.85 -16.50
CA GLN A 227 -17.32 26.79 -17.15
C GLN A 227 -15.87 26.48 -16.74
N TRP A 228 -15.31 25.38 -17.25
CA TRP A 228 -13.97 24.89 -16.90
C TRP A 228 -12.86 25.95 -17.01
N ASP A 229 -12.90 26.78 -18.05
CA ASP A 229 -11.93 27.87 -18.26
C ASP A 229 -12.13 29.07 -17.33
N ASN A 230 -13.29 29.16 -16.67
CA ASN A 230 -13.63 30.16 -15.68
C ASN A 230 -13.58 29.59 -14.25
N MET A 231 -12.74 28.58 -14.04
CA MET A 231 -12.35 28.05 -12.74
C MET A 231 -10.81 28.04 -12.66
N PRO A 232 -10.17 29.08 -12.07
CA PRO A 232 -8.72 29.19 -12.00
C PRO A 232 -8.07 28.03 -11.25
N SER A 233 -6.77 27.81 -11.51
CA SER A 233 -5.98 26.74 -10.88
C SER A 233 -5.76 26.93 -9.39
N THR A 234 -5.91 28.16 -8.88
CA THR A 234 -5.80 28.54 -7.47
C THR A 234 -6.81 29.63 -7.15
N TYR A 235 -7.33 29.67 -5.91
CA TYR A 235 -8.25 30.69 -5.43
C TYR A 235 -7.65 31.50 -4.28
N THR A 236 -6.81 32.48 -4.61
CA THR A 236 -6.26 33.42 -3.61
C THR A 236 -7.30 34.51 -3.28
N ALA A 237 -7.52 34.77 -1.99
CA ALA A 237 -8.47 35.79 -1.54
C ALA A 237 -8.22 37.15 -2.20
N GLY A 238 -9.28 37.75 -2.76
CA GLY A 238 -9.20 39.03 -3.48
C GLY A 238 -8.67 38.94 -4.92
N GLN A 239 -8.27 37.75 -5.40
CA GLN A 239 -7.75 37.54 -6.76
C GLN A 239 -8.71 36.74 -7.66
N TYR A 240 -9.89 36.38 -7.16
CA TYR A 240 -10.94 35.72 -7.93
C TYR A 240 -12.22 36.55 -7.95
N THR A 241 -13.02 36.40 -9.00
CA THR A 241 -14.33 37.04 -9.15
C THR A 241 -15.43 36.24 -8.45
N THR A 242 -16.55 36.88 -8.14
CA THR A 242 -17.75 36.18 -7.63
C THR A 242 -18.22 35.07 -8.57
N GLN A 243 -18.10 35.25 -9.88
CA GLN A 243 -18.48 34.21 -10.86
C GLN A 243 -17.55 33.00 -10.78
N GLN A 244 -16.23 33.20 -10.69
CA GLN A 244 -15.27 32.10 -10.53
C GLN A 244 -15.51 31.32 -9.23
N ALA A 245 -15.83 32.02 -8.14
CA ALA A 245 -16.19 31.40 -6.87
C ALA A 245 -17.48 30.60 -6.96
N GLN A 246 -18.50 31.13 -7.64
CA GLN A 246 -19.76 30.43 -7.85
C GLN A 246 -19.58 29.18 -8.70
N ASN A 247 -18.77 29.24 -9.77
CA ASN A 247 -18.54 28.11 -10.67
C ASN A 247 -17.93 26.92 -9.92
N VAL A 248 -16.85 27.14 -9.15
CA VAL A 248 -16.21 26.05 -8.40
C VAL A 248 -17.08 25.56 -7.26
N ALA A 249 -17.82 26.44 -6.59
CA ALA A 249 -18.72 26.01 -5.52
C ALA A 249 -19.91 25.19 -6.05
N THR A 250 -20.40 25.49 -7.25
CA THR A 250 -21.40 24.66 -7.94
C THR A 250 -20.84 23.28 -8.26
N LEU A 251 -19.65 23.19 -8.87
CA LEU A 251 -19.00 21.91 -9.13
C LEU A 251 -18.81 21.10 -7.84
N MET A 252 -18.24 21.71 -6.78
CA MET A 252 -17.99 21.04 -5.50
C MET A 252 -19.29 20.53 -4.85
N TYR A 253 -20.35 21.33 -4.88
CA TYR A 253 -21.65 20.93 -4.33
C TYR A 253 -22.28 19.80 -5.13
N ASP A 254 -22.26 19.87 -6.46
CA ASP A 254 -22.77 18.82 -7.35
C ASP A 254 -22.04 17.50 -7.12
N VAL A 255 -20.70 17.54 -7.06
CA VAL A 255 -19.87 16.37 -6.75
C VAL A 255 -20.22 15.81 -5.36
N GLY A 256 -20.37 16.68 -4.36
CA GLY A 256 -20.78 16.26 -3.02
C GLY A 256 -22.15 15.60 -3.01
N VAL A 257 -23.13 16.13 -3.74
CA VAL A 257 -24.47 15.53 -3.81
C VAL A 257 -24.45 14.19 -4.53
N MET A 258 -23.80 14.07 -5.69
CA MET A 258 -23.75 12.80 -6.42
C MET A 258 -22.99 11.69 -5.68
N SER A 259 -22.13 12.07 -4.73
CA SER A 259 -21.35 11.15 -3.89
C SER A 259 -22.02 10.87 -2.54
N GLU A 260 -23.23 11.39 -2.31
CA GLU A 260 -23.97 11.28 -1.04
C GLU A 260 -23.20 11.79 0.19
N MET A 261 -22.49 12.92 0.03
CA MET A 261 -21.66 13.55 1.07
C MET A 261 -22.38 13.72 2.42
N ASN A 262 -21.79 13.18 3.48
CA ASN A 262 -22.24 13.39 4.84
C ASN A 262 -21.65 14.69 5.39
N TYR A 263 -22.31 15.81 5.08
CA TYR A 263 -21.86 17.14 5.49
C TYR A 263 -21.95 17.35 7.00
N ALA A 264 -20.83 17.71 7.63
CA ALA A 264 -20.74 18.07 9.04
C ALA A 264 -19.74 19.23 9.26
N PRO A 265 -19.90 20.02 10.34
CA PRO A 265 -18.88 21.01 10.70
C PRO A 265 -17.52 20.34 10.94
N GLY A 266 -16.45 20.95 10.45
CA GLY A 266 -15.08 20.48 10.62
C GLY A 266 -14.63 19.41 9.60
N ASN A 267 -15.46 18.41 9.31
CA ASN A 267 -15.16 17.38 8.32
C ASN A 267 -16.43 16.91 7.58
N SER A 268 -16.32 16.58 6.30
CA SER A 268 -17.40 16.02 5.49
C SER A 268 -16.85 14.86 4.66
N GLY A 269 -17.53 13.72 4.66
CA GLY A 269 -17.04 12.48 4.05
C GLY A 269 -18.08 11.78 3.19
N ALA A 270 -17.60 11.00 2.22
CA ALA A 270 -18.37 10.15 1.33
C ALA A 270 -17.58 8.87 1.04
N LEU A 271 -18.20 7.87 0.43
CA LEU A 271 -17.50 6.66 -0.02
C LEU A 271 -16.98 6.84 -1.46
N THR A 272 -15.77 6.35 -1.73
CA THR A 272 -15.16 6.38 -3.08
C THR A 272 -16.05 5.71 -4.12
N ILE A 273 -16.69 4.58 -3.76
CA ILE A 273 -17.55 3.83 -4.68
C ILE A 273 -18.79 4.64 -5.08
N THR A 274 -19.38 5.41 -4.16
CA THR A 274 -20.53 6.27 -4.43
C THR A 274 -20.14 7.43 -5.34
N ALA A 275 -18.96 8.03 -5.14
CA ALA A 275 -18.43 9.06 -6.05
C ALA A 275 -18.19 8.50 -7.46
N ALA A 276 -17.60 7.30 -7.57
CA ALA A 276 -17.39 6.59 -8.82
C ALA A 276 -18.71 6.31 -9.57
N GLN A 277 -19.75 5.90 -8.87
CA GLN A 277 -21.10 5.76 -9.42
C GLN A 277 -21.66 7.09 -9.92
N GLY A 278 -21.51 8.15 -9.14
CA GLY A 278 -21.95 9.49 -9.50
C GLY A 278 -21.31 10.00 -10.79
N LEU A 279 -20.00 9.76 -10.96
CA LEU A 279 -19.26 10.12 -12.16
C LEU A 279 -19.87 9.50 -13.44
N VAL A 280 -20.23 8.22 -13.38
CA VAL A 280 -20.84 7.51 -14.53
C VAL A 280 -22.31 7.92 -14.72
N ASN A 281 -23.10 7.96 -13.64
CA ASN A 281 -24.55 8.17 -13.71
C ASN A 281 -24.93 9.60 -14.08
N TYR A 282 -24.19 10.59 -13.56
CA TYR A 282 -24.57 12.01 -13.62
C TYR A 282 -23.55 12.87 -14.37
N MET A 283 -22.28 12.49 -14.38
CA MET A 283 -21.20 13.30 -15.00
C MET A 283 -20.68 12.73 -16.33
N LYS A 284 -21.35 11.72 -16.89
CA LYS A 284 -21.08 11.18 -18.23
C LYS A 284 -19.65 10.62 -18.38
N TYR A 285 -19.03 10.16 -17.30
CA TYR A 285 -17.75 9.44 -17.40
C TYR A 285 -17.94 8.06 -18.01
N ASP A 286 -16.86 7.50 -18.54
CA ASP A 286 -16.87 6.19 -19.18
C ASP A 286 -17.28 5.07 -18.22
N LYS A 287 -17.99 4.06 -18.75
CA LYS A 287 -18.48 2.92 -17.96
C LYS A 287 -17.37 2.00 -17.46
N SER A 288 -16.20 2.04 -18.08
CA SER A 288 -15.05 1.25 -17.64
C SER A 288 -14.46 1.74 -16.31
N LEU A 289 -14.87 2.91 -15.82
CA LEU A 289 -14.49 3.42 -14.51
C LEU A 289 -14.86 2.42 -13.41
N HIS A 290 -13.89 2.10 -12.55
CA HIS A 290 -14.08 1.16 -11.44
C HIS A 290 -13.17 1.51 -10.25
N VAL A 291 -13.49 0.96 -9.08
CA VAL A 291 -12.72 1.18 -7.85
C VAL A 291 -11.96 -0.08 -7.52
N LEU A 292 -10.66 0.05 -7.25
CA LEU A 292 -9.81 -1.04 -6.78
C LEU A 292 -9.36 -0.78 -5.35
N GLN A 293 -9.22 -1.86 -4.58
CA GLN A 293 -8.71 -1.87 -3.21
C GLN A 293 -7.28 -2.43 -3.21
N ARG A 294 -6.34 -1.68 -2.63
CA ARG A 294 -4.89 -1.98 -2.62
C ARG A 294 -4.57 -3.37 -2.07
N GLU A 295 -5.30 -3.81 -1.05
CA GLU A 295 -5.07 -5.08 -0.36
C GLU A 295 -5.25 -6.32 -1.26
N ASN A 296 -5.98 -6.18 -2.37
CA ASN A 296 -6.26 -7.27 -3.31
C ASN A 296 -5.18 -7.44 -4.39
N TYR A 297 -4.10 -6.66 -4.32
CA TYR A 297 -3.05 -6.59 -5.34
C TYR A 297 -1.67 -6.74 -4.72
N GLN A 298 -0.77 -7.38 -5.47
CA GLN A 298 0.65 -7.36 -5.13
C GLN A 298 1.23 -5.97 -5.35
N THR A 299 2.26 -5.58 -4.61
CA THR A 299 2.84 -4.22 -4.67
C THR A 299 3.21 -3.81 -6.10
N ALA A 300 3.98 -4.64 -6.81
CA ALA A 300 4.40 -4.34 -8.17
C ALA A 300 3.22 -4.25 -9.16
N GLU A 301 2.16 -5.06 -8.96
CA GLU A 301 0.94 -5.00 -9.78
C GLU A 301 0.17 -3.70 -9.52
N TRP A 302 -0.03 -3.35 -8.25
CA TRP A 302 -0.71 -2.12 -7.85
C TRP A 302 -0.01 -0.88 -8.40
N GLU A 303 1.30 -0.80 -8.20
CA GLU A 303 2.12 0.30 -8.70
C GLU A 303 2.08 0.40 -10.23
N SER A 304 2.09 -0.74 -10.93
CA SER A 304 1.93 -0.76 -12.39
C SER A 304 0.56 -0.25 -12.84
N ILE A 305 -0.52 -0.53 -12.09
CA ILE A 305 -1.86 -0.01 -12.39
C ILE A 305 -1.87 1.51 -12.25
N ILE A 306 -1.34 2.05 -11.14
CA ILE A 306 -1.30 3.49 -10.89
C ILE A 306 -0.44 4.21 -11.93
N LYS A 307 0.74 3.67 -12.27
CA LYS A 307 1.59 4.22 -13.34
C LYS A 307 0.90 4.19 -14.70
N GLY A 308 0.20 3.11 -15.03
CA GLY A 308 -0.54 2.98 -16.28
C GLY A 308 -1.63 4.03 -16.45
N GLU A 309 -2.35 4.37 -15.38
CA GLU A 309 -3.31 5.50 -15.40
C GLU A 309 -2.60 6.83 -15.71
N LEU A 310 -1.47 7.10 -15.04
CA LEU A 310 -0.71 8.32 -15.22
C LEU A 310 -0.11 8.43 -16.63
N ASP A 311 0.46 7.34 -17.16
CA ASP A 311 0.99 7.24 -18.53
C ASP A 311 -0.09 7.52 -19.58
N ASP A 312 -1.33 7.13 -19.30
CA ASP A 312 -2.47 7.41 -20.16
C ASP A 312 -3.13 8.79 -19.89
N ASN A 313 -2.45 9.67 -19.14
CA ASN A 313 -2.93 11.01 -18.77
C ASN A 313 -4.23 10.98 -17.94
N ARG A 314 -4.36 10.03 -17.01
CA ARG A 314 -5.47 9.95 -16.06
C ARG A 314 -4.94 10.16 -14.63
N PRO A 315 -5.14 11.34 -14.00
CA PRO A 315 -4.83 11.51 -12.59
C PRO A 315 -5.72 10.59 -11.76
N VAL A 316 -5.13 9.93 -10.75
CA VAL A 316 -5.81 8.90 -9.99
C VAL A 316 -6.39 9.49 -8.72
N ILE A 317 -7.71 9.41 -8.56
CA ILE A 317 -8.36 9.67 -7.26
C ILE A 317 -8.01 8.51 -6.34
N TYR A 318 -7.31 8.81 -5.25
CA TYR A 318 -6.72 7.82 -4.35
C TYR A 318 -7.12 8.12 -2.92
N GLY A 319 -7.54 7.08 -2.19
CA GLY A 319 -7.92 7.16 -0.78
C GLY A 319 -7.07 6.27 0.09
N GLY A 320 -7.04 6.57 1.38
CA GLY A 320 -6.46 5.72 2.43
C GLY A 320 -6.81 6.28 3.81
N GLU A 321 -6.48 5.51 4.85
CA GLU A 321 -6.77 5.86 6.25
C GLU A 321 -5.62 5.51 7.19
N ASN A 322 -5.78 5.92 8.45
CA ASN A 322 -4.94 5.50 9.56
C ASN A 322 -5.57 4.33 10.34
N ASP A 323 -4.88 3.88 11.38
CA ASP A 323 -5.32 2.80 12.26
C ASP A 323 -6.47 3.19 13.21
N GLN A 324 -7.00 4.41 13.09
CA GLN A 324 -8.24 4.87 13.74
C GLN A 324 -9.42 4.97 12.77
N ASN A 325 -9.28 4.47 11.53
CA ASN A 325 -10.28 4.56 10.47
C ASN A 325 -10.64 6.02 10.08
N GLU A 326 -9.68 6.93 10.24
CA GLU A 326 -9.80 8.32 9.79
C GLU A 326 -9.22 8.43 8.37
N GLY A 327 -10.10 8.34 7.38
CA GLY A 327 -9.74 8.36 5.97
C GLY A 327 -9.60 9.75 5.35
N HIS A 328 -8.83 9.84 4.27
CA HIS A 328 -8.73 11.00 3.39
C HIS A 328 -8.67 10.56 1.92
N GLN A 329 -9.09 11.45 1.02
CA GLN A 329 -9.03 11.23 -0.42
C GLN A 329 -8.32 12.39 -1.11
N PHE A 330 -7.38 12.04 -1.98
CA PHE A 330 -6.44 12.94 -2.64
C PHE A 330 -6.19 12.47 -4.08
N ILE A 331 -5.28 13.13 -4.79
CA ILE A 331 -4.94 12.84 -6.17
C ILE A 331 -3.49 12.37 -6.23
N ILE A 332 -3.25 11.27 -6.94
CA ILE A 332 -1.94 10.95 -7.48
C ILE A 332 -1.92 11.47 -8.92
N ASP A 333 -1.05 12.42 -9.21
CA ASP A 333 -0.92 13.04 -10.54
C ASP A 333 0.48 12.92 -11.11
N GLY A 334 1.37 12.13 -10.50
CA GLY A 334 2.65 11.83 -11.11
C GLY A 334 3.40 10.71 -10.43
N TYR A 335 4.48 10.28 -11.07
CA TYR A 335 5.48 9.39 -10.51
C TYR A 335 6.87 9.75 -11.06
N ASN A 336 7.92 9.31 -10.37
CA ASN A 336 9.28 9.41 -10.86
C ASN A 336 9.93 8.02 -11.02
N THR A 337 11.09 7.94 -11.66
CA THR A 337 11.83 6.68 -11.85
C THR A 337 12.35 6.01 -10.57
N SER A 338 12.16 6.63 -9.41
CA SER A 338 12.53 6.08 -8.11
C SER A 338 11.31 5.53 -7.34
N ASP A 339 10.20 5.30 -8.03
CA ASP A 339 8.95 4.75 -7.49
C ASP A 339 8.27 5.61 -6.41
N TYR A 340 8.56 6.92 -6.41
CA TYR A 340 7.76 7.88 -5.66
C TYR A 340 6.64 8.45 -6.54
N TYR A 341 5.52 8.76 -5.91
CA TYR A 341 4.30 9.26 -6.52
C TYR A 341 4.02 10.68 -6.06
N HIS A 342 3.78 11.60 -7.00
CA HIS A 342 3.39 12.95 -6.68
C HIS A 342 1.93 12.95 -6.20
N VAL A 343 1.71 13.50 -5.01
CA VAL A 343 0.42 13.58 -4.36
C VAL A 343 -0.02 15.05 -4.31
N ASN A 344 -1.24 15.29 -4.78
CA ASN A 344 -1.99 16.51 -4.53
C ASN A 344 -3.08 16.22 -3.49
N TRP A 345 -2.88 16.73 -2.28
CA TRP A 345 -3.75 16.45 -1.12
C TRP A 345 -5.10 17.16 -1.14
N GLY A 346 -5.31 18.10 -2.07
CA GLY A 346 -6.52 18.92 -2.12
C GLY A 346 -6.58 19.97 -1.00
N TRP A 347 -5.43 20.54 -0.64
CA TRP A 347 -5.26 21.55 0.41
C TRP A 347 -4.54 22.80 -0.09
N SER A 348 -4.94 23.33 -1.25
CA SER A 348 -4.30 24.51 -1.86
C SER A 348 -2.79 24.37 -2.13
N GLY A 349 -2.30 23.14 -2.31
CA GLY A 349 -0.88 22.85 -2.50
C GLY A 349 -0.10 22.54 -1.21
N LEU A 350 -0.74 22.65 -0.04
CA LEU A 350 -0.13 22.25 1.23
C LEU A 350 0.25 20.77 1.20
N ALA A 351 1.49 20.47 1.59
CA ALA A 351 2.09 19.15 1.59
C ALA A 351 2.13 18.42 0.22
N ASN A 352 1.83 19.08 -0.90
CA ASN A 352 1.97 18.42 -2.19
C ASN A 352 3.44 18.05 -2.44
N GLY A 353 3.69 16.84 -2.93
CA GLY A 353 5.04 16.33 -3.06
C GLY A 353 5.10 14.87 -3.46
N TYR A 354 6.31 14.32 -3.54
CA TYR A 354 6.52 12.91 -3.89
C TYR A 354 6.58 12.04 -2.64
N TYR A 355 5.71 11.03 -2.58
CA TYR A 355 5.55 10.07 -1.49
C TYR A 355 5.68 8.64 -2.00
N LEU A 356 6.01 7.70 -1.11
CA LEU A 356 5.81 6.28 -1.39
C LEU A 356 4.34 5.93 -1.12
N LEU A 357 3.72 5.07 -1.94
CA LEU A 357 2.33 4.64 -1.66
C LEU A 357 2.22 3.86 -0.36
N SER A 358 3.30 3.22 0.10
CA SER A 358 3.38 2.55 1.39
C SER A 358 3.56 3.51 2.58
N VAL A 359 3.84 4.79 2.33
CA VAL A 359 4.10 5.83 3.33
C VAL A 359 3.44 7.14 2.87
N LEU A 360 2.11 7.17 2.89
CA LEU A 360 1.29 8.34 2.52
C LEU A 360 1.00 9.20 3.74
N GLU A 361 2.02 9.89 4.25
CA GLU A 361 1.87 10.75 5.42
C GLU A 361 2.34 12.17 5.11
N PRO A 362 1.42 13.14 4.97
CA PRO A 362 1.78 14.52 4.69
C PRO A 362 2.40 15.20 5.91
N GLU A 363 3.35 16.09 5.65
CA GLU A 363 4.01 16.87 6.71
C GLU A 363 3.00 17.79 7.42
N GLU A 364 2.11 18.42 6.67
CA GLU A 364 1.05 19.27 7.23
C GLU A 364 -0.30 18.86 6.66
N GLN A 365 -1.33 18.87 7.52
CA GLN A 365 -2.66 18.43 7.17
C GLN A 365 -3.63 19.61 7.07
N GLY A 366 -4.45 19.61 6.01
CA GLY A 366 -5.54 20.55 5.82
C GLY A 366 -6.87 20.04 6.38
N THR A 367 -7.98 20.70 5.99
CA THR A 367 -9.33 20.25 6.34
C THR A 367 -9.58 18.82 5.84
N GLY A 368 -10.22 17.99 6.66
CA GLY A 368 -10.43 16.57 6.36
C GLY A 368 -9.23 15.66 6.64
N GLY A 369 -8.13 16.19 7.19
CA GLY A 369 -7.04 15.37 7.72
C GLY A 369 -7.40 14.56 8.97
N ASN A 370 -6.46 13.74 9.43
CA ASN A 370 -6.62 12.81 10.54
C ASN A 370 -5.77 13.17 11.77
N SER A 371 -5.87 12.37 12.83
CA SER A 371 -5.14 12.57 14.10
C SER A 371 -3.65 12.18 14.05
N GLY A 372 -3.17 11.65 12.91
CA GLY A 372 -1.81 11.19 12.66
C GLY A 372 -1.76 9.78 12.05
N GLY A 373 -0.56 9.29 11.70
CA GLY A 373 -0.37 7.94 11.17
C GLY A 373 -0.49 7.82 9.64
N GLY A 374 -0.78 8.92 8.95
CA GLY A 374 -0.89 8.98 7.49
C GLY A 374 -2.13 8.26 6.94
N PHE A 375 -2.06 7.90 5.67
CA PHE A 375 -3.15 7.33 4.87
C PHE A 375 -2.68 6.06 4.14
N SER A 376 -1.93 5.22 4.86
CA SER A 376 -1.26 4.04 4.30
C SER A 376 -2.07 2.75 4.45
N LEU A 377 -3.22 2.80 5.12
CA LEU A 377 -4.14 1.66 5.33
C LEU A 377 -5.40 1.82 4.46
N ASP A 378 -6.10 0.70 4.23
CA ASP A 378 -7.35 0.55 3.47
C ASP A 378 -7.43 1.42 2.20
N GLN A 379 -6.32 1.39 1.46
CA GLN A 379 -6.14 2.23 0.29
C GLN A 379 -7.02 1.77 -0.87
N ASN A 380 -7.59 2.75 -1.58
CA ASN A 380 -8.37 2.50 -2.78
C ASN A 380 -8.08 3.54 -3.87
N ALA A 381 -8.38 3.19 -5.11
CA ALA A 381 -8.17 4.06 -6.26
C ALA A 381 -9.33 3.95 -7.26
N ILE A 382 -9.72 5.07 -7.85
CA ILE A 382 -10.58 5.10 -9.04
C ILE A 382 -9.70 4.96 -10.28
N ILE A 383 -9.96 3.91 -11.06
CA ILE A 383 -9.22 3.55 -12.27
C ILE A 383 -10.11 3.74 -13.51
N SER A 384 -9.50 4.05 -14.65
CA SER A 384 -10.18 4.29 -15.92
C SER A 384 -11.16 5.48 -15.88
N MET A 385 -10.81 6.51 -15.08
CA MET A 385 -11.56 7.77 -15.08
C MET A 385 -11.26 8.54 -16.37
N MET A 386 -12.16 8.45 -17.35
CA MET A 386 -12.00 9.13 -18.64
C MET A 386 -13.33 9.54 -19.27
N LYS A 387 -13.23 10.34 -20.34
CA LYS A 387 -14.35 10.66 -21.22
C LYS A 387 -14.92 9.38 -21.86
N PRO A 388 -16.22 9.34 -22.19
CA PRO A 388 -16.86 8.13 -22.68
C PRO A 388 -16.28 7.70 -24.03
N VAL A 389 -15.98 6.41 -24.14
CA VAL A 389 -15.51 5.75 -25.36
C VAL A 389 -16.64 4.87 -25.90
N GLU A 390 -16.83 4.90 -27.21
CA GLU A 390 -17.86 4.09 -27.86
C GLU A 390 -17.55 2.60 -27.69
N GLY A 391 -18.57 1.83 -27.28
CA GLY A 391 -18.43 0.39 -27.04
C GLY A 391 -17.86 0.01 -25.67
N SER A 392 -17.53 0.98 -24.79
CA SER A 392 -17.09 0.68 -23.43
C SER A 392 -18.14 -0.10 -22.62
N THR A 393 -17.66 -1.08 -21.87
CA THR A 393 -18.44 -1.90 -20.96
C THR A 393 -18.03 -1.65 -19.51
N TYR A 394 -18.89 -2.05 -18.57
CA TYR A 394 -18.58 -1.97 -17.15
C TYR A 394 -17.42 -2.91 -16.79
N GLN A 395 -16.54 -2.43 -15.91
CA GLN A 395 -15.50 -3.25 -15.30
C GLN A 395 -15.97 -3.71 -13.92
N ASP A 396 -16.62 -4.88 -13.88
CA ASP A 396 -17.02 -5.46 -12.60
C ASP A 396 -15.80 -5.97 -11.82
N VAL A 397 -15.88 -5.86 -10.48
CA VAL A 397 -14.84 -6.19 -9.51
C VAL A 397 -15.47 -7.06 -8.41
N LEU A 398 -15.22 -8.37 -8.47
CA LEU A 398 -15.57 -9.30 -7.40
C LEU A 398 -14.34 -9.70 -6.59
N VAL A 399 -14.48 -9.73 -5.27
CA VAL A 399 -13.41 -10.06 -4.33
C VAL A 399 -13.92 -10.98 -3.21
N PHE A 400 -13.02 -11.73 -2.59
CA PHE A 400 -13.32 -12.51 -1.39
C PHE A 400 -13.29 -11.61 -0.16
N PHE A 401 -14.28 -11.79 0.71
CA PHE A 401 -14.32 -11.16 2.01
C PHE A 401 -14.07 -12.17 3.11
N TYR A 402 -13.37 -11.71 4.15
CA TYR A 402 -13.41 -12.36 5.45
C TYR A 402 -14.74 -11.99 6.12
N GLY A 403 -15.47 -12.99 6.63
CA GLY A 403 -16.69 -12.75 7.38
C GLY A 403 -17.03 -13.92 8.29
N GLU A 404 -17.75 -13.63 9.37
CA GLU A 404 -18.31 -14.66 10.25
C GLU A 404 -19.84 -14.53 10.23
N ASN A 405 -20.54 -15.63 9.98
CA ASN A 405 -21.99 -15.67 10.08
C ASN A 405 -22.42 -16.90 10.88
N GLU A 406 -23.18 -16.67 11.94
CA GLU A 406 -23.67 -17.73 12.86
C GLU A 406 -22.56 -18.69 13.34
N GLY A 407 -21.35 -18.17 13.59
CA GLY A 407 -20.19 -18.95 14.04
C GLY A 407 -19.42 -19.69 12.94
N THR A 408 -19.86 -19.57 11.68
CA THR A 408 -19.11 -20.07 10.51
C THR A 408 -18.24 -18.96 9.97
N VAL A 409 -16.93 -19.19 9.95
CA VAL A 409 -15.94 -18.28 9.35
C VAL A 409 -15.81 -18.59 7.86
N PHE A 410 -15.92 -17.55 7.05
CA PHE A 410 -15.68 -17.56 5.61
C PHE A 410 -14.44 -16.72 5.33
N ASN A 411 -13.42 -17.29 4.70
CA ASN A 411 -12.12 -16.66 4.47
C ASN A 411 -11.57 -16.95 3.07
N GLY A 412 -12.40 -16.81 2.05
CA GLY A 412 -12.04 -17.12 0.65
C GLY A 412 -12.19 -18.59 0.30
N LEU A 413 -11.26 -19.16 -0.45
CA LEU A 413 -11.31 -20.53 -0.95
C LEU A 413 -10.83 -21.57 0.06
N SER A 414 -11.56 -22.67 0.15
CA SER A 414 -11.14 -23.90 0.81
C SER A 414 -11.61 -25.13 0.02
N ALA A 415 -10.90 -26.24 0.14
CA ALA A 415 -11.26 -27.50 -0.51
C ALA A 415 -11.50 -28.59 0.55
N THR A 416 -12.31 -29.59 0.20
CA THR A 416 -12.54 -30.75 1.08
C THR A 416 -11.36 -31.73 1.12
N THR A 417 -10.29 -31.45 0.36
CA THR A 417 -9.06 -32.23 0.28
C THR A 417 -7.86 -31.29 0.14
N ASP A 418 -6.71 -31.71 0.68
CA ASP A 418 -5.41 -31.11 0.44
C ASP A 418 -4.59 -31.88 -0.60
N ASP A 419 -5.01 -33.11 -0.93
CA ASP A 419 -4.39 -34.00 -1.91
C ASP A 419 -5.27 -34.04 -3.17
N PHE A 420 -4.84 -33.34 -4.22
CA PHE A 420 -5.57 -33.26 -5.49
C PHE A 420 -5.08 -34.33 -6.47
N GLU A 421 -6.01 -35.20 -6.91
CA GLU A 421 -5.74 -36.22 -7.91
C GLU A 421 -6.59 -36.03 -9.16
N GLN A 422 -6.01 -36.37 -10.32
CA GLN A 422 -6.71 -36.30 -11.59
C GLN A 422 -7.90 -37.26 -11.62
N ASN A 423 -9.04 -36.77 -12.11
CA ASN A 423 -10.32 -37.47 -12.21
C ASN A 423 -10.96 -37.87 -10.87
N GLN A 424 -10.54 -37.26 -9.75
CA GLN A 424 -11.24 -37.39 -8.48
C GLN A 424 -12.16 -36.20 -8.21
N LEU A 425 -13.33 -36.49 -7.62
CA LEU A 425 -14.31 -35.50 -7.20
C LEU A 425 -13.91 -34.93 -5.83
N PHE A 426 -13.96 -33.61 -5.70
CA PHE A 426 -13.81 -32.92 -4.42
C PHE A 426 -14.77 -31.73 -4.34
N GLY A 427 -15.08 -31.27 -3.13
CA GLY A 427 -15.82 -30.03 -2.90
C GLY A 427 -14.87 -28.84 -2.84
N LEU A 428 -15.21 -27.76 -3.54
CA LEU A 428 -14.58 -26.46 -3.39
C LEU A 428 -15.58 -25.52 -2.73
N GLN A 429 -15.25 -25.03 -1.54
CA GLN A 429 -16.01 -24.00 -0.87
C GLN A 429 -15.39 -22.64 -1.19
N TYR A 430 -16.26 -21.67 -1.49
CA TYR A 430 -15.86 -20.28 -1.54
C TYR A 430 -16.66 -19.46 -0.54
N GLY A 431 -15.92 -18.76 0.32
CA GLY A 431 -16.44 -17.83 1.31
C GLY A 431 -16.69 -16.46 0.71
N TYR A 432 -17.88 -15.90 0.99
CA TYR A 432 -18.34 -14.54 0.68
C TYR A 432 -17.62 -13.82 -0.49
N VAL A 433 -17.96 -14.21 -1.72
CA VAL A 433 -17.61 -13.47 -2.94
C VAL A 433 -18.49 -12.22 -2.96
N GLY A 434 -17.93 -11.07 -2.68
CA GLY A 434 -18.67 -9.81 -2.64
C GLY A 434 -18.45 -8.95 -3.88
N ASN A 435 -19.46 -8.12 -4.16
CA ASN A 435 -19.48 -7.22 -5.29
C ASN A 435 -19.01 -5.81 -4.89
N MET A 436 -17.81 -5.44 -5.36
CA MET A 436 -17.21 -4.11 -5.20
C MET A 436 -17.27 -3.28 -6.49
N SER A 437 -18.12 -3.67 -7.43
CA SER A 437 -18.34 -2.95 -8.68
C SER A 437 -19.18 -1.69 -8.45
N ILE A 438 -19.18 -0.78 -9.42
CA ILE A 438 -20.05 0.41 -9.42
C ILE A 438 -21.51 0.10 -9.80
N ARG A 439 -21.87 -1.16 -9.97
CA ARG A 439 -23.22 -1.64 -10.32
C ARG A 439 -23.46 -3.02 -9.72
N ASP A 440 -24.72 -3.45 -9.71
CA ASP A 440 -25.05 -4.83 -9.39
C ASP A 440 -24.45 -5.78 -10.43
N PHE A 441 -23.84 -6.86 -9.94
CA PHE A 441 -23.24 -7.87 -10.80
C PHE A 441 -24.30 -8.88 -11.21
N THR A 442 -24.33 -9.22 -12.50
CA THR A 442 -25.08 -10.36 -13.02
C THR A 442 -24.20 -11.11 -14.02
N GLY A 443 -23.96 -12.39 -13.76
CA GLY A 443 -23.02 -13.18 -14.55
C GLY A 443 -22.89 -14.59 -14.02
N ASN A 444 -21.77 -15.25 -14.32
CA ASN A 444 -21.49 -16.62 -13.87
C ASN A 444 -20.20 -16.67 -13.07
N LEU A 445 -20.15 -17.59 -12.10
CA LEU A 445 -18.95 -18.03 -11.40
C LEU A 445 -18.52 -19.41 -11.89
N VAL A 446 -17.22 -19.70 -11.90
CA VAL A 446 -16.69 -21.03 -12.23
C VAL A 446 -15.36 -21.27 -11.52
N ALA A 447 -15.14 -22.48 -11.00
CA ALA A 447 -13.82 -22.89 -10.54
C ALA A 447 -12.95 -23.31 -11.72
N ALA A 448 -11.71 -22.86 -11.74
CA ALA A 448 -10.75 -23.16 -12.79
C ALA A 448 -9.43 -23.68 -12.22
N LEU A 449 -8.86 -24.67 -12.91
CA LEU A 449 -7.45 -24.98 -12.77
C LEU A 449 -6.66 -24.00 -13.65
N VAL A 450 -5.68 -23.33 -13.05
CA VAL A 450 -4.75 -22.43 -13.75
C VAL A 450 -3.33 -22.92 -13.61
N ASP A 451 -2.48 -22.60 -14.60
CA ASP A 451 -1.05 -22.84 -14.52
C ASP A 451 -0.35 -21.83 -13.59
N LYS A 452 0.95 -22.03 -13.36
CA LYS A 452 1.79 -21.15 -12.53
C LYS A 452 1.89 -19.69 -13.02
N ASN A 453 1.54 -19.44 -14.29
CA ASN A 453 1.53 -18.10 -14.88
C ASN A 453 0.11 -17.49 -14.84
N GLY A 454 -0.88 -18.20 -14.30
CA GLY A 454 -2.27 -17.77 -14.21
C GLY A 454 -3.13 -18.07 -15.44
N ASN A 455 -2.62 -18.81 -16.44
CA ASN A 455 -3.43 -19.17 -17.61
C ASN A 455 -4.42 -20.28 -17.26
N THR A 456 -5.67 -20.14 -17.68
CA THR A 456 -6.69 -21.18 -17.48
C THR A 456 -6.38 -22.45 -18.29
N LYS A 457 -6.24 -23.58 -17.58
CA LYS A 457 -6.04 -24.91 -18.17
C LYS A 457 -7.37 -25.62 -18.44
N GLU A 458 -8.30 -25.53 -17.50
CA GLU A 458 -9.65 -26.09 -17.58
C GLU A 458 -10.58 -25.45 -16.56
N PHE A 459 -11.88 -25.46 -16.86
CA PHE A 459 -12.93 -25.27 -15.85
C PHE A 459 -13.20 -26.61 -15.19
N ILE A 460 -13.13 -26.63 -13.87
CA ILE A 460 -13.24 -27.85 -13.06
C ILE A 460 -14.60 -27.97 -12.38
N SER A 461 -15.46 -26.96 -12.48
CA SER A 461 -16.86 -26.98 -12.06
C SER A 461 -17.80 -26.59 -13.20
N SER A 462 -19.10 -26.74 -12.98
CA SER A 462 -20.13 -26.08 -13.80
C SER A 462 -20.07 -24.56 -13.63
N GLU A 463 -20.57 -23.82 -14.63
CA GLU A 463 -20.84 -22.39 -14.50
C GLU A 463 -22.08 -22.18 -13.62
N GLU A 464 -21.94 -21.32 -12.61
CA GLU A 464 -22.99 -21.00 -11.65
C GLU A 464 -23.49 -19.57 -11.86
N PRO A 465 -24.75 -19.36 -12.31
CA PRO A 465 -25.29 -18.03 -12.52
C PRO A 465 -25.56 -17.35 -11.17
N VAL A 466 -25.13 -16.10 -11.03
CA VAL A 466 -25.33 -15.31 -9.81
C VAL A 466 -25.76 -13.88 -10.12
N THR A 467 -26.51 -13.30 -9.19
CA THR A 467 -26.77 -11.86 -9.11
C THR A 467 -26.33 -11.39 -7.73
N ILE A 468 -25.45 -10.40 -7.69
CA ILE A 468 -24.85 -9.92 -6.44
C ILE A 468 -25.04 -8.40 -6.41
N GLU A 469 -25.87 -7.91 -5.49
CA GLU A 469 -26.03 -6.48 -5.25
C GLU A 469 -24.69 -5.88 -4.77
N ILE A 470 -24.49 -4.59 -5.03
CA ILE A 470 -23.33 -3.84 -4.52
C ILE A 470 -23.22 -4.01 -2.99
N GLU A 471 -22.00 -4.22 -2.48
CA GLU A 471 -21.72 -4.45 -1.05
C GLU A 471 -22.46 -5.66 -0.44
N ARG A 472 -22.90 -6.59 -1.28
CA ARG A 472 -23.38 -7.92 -0.87
C ARG A 472 -22.47 -8.98 -1.43
N GLY A 473 -22.61 -10.20 -0.91
CA GLY A 473 -21.85 -11.33 -1.40
C GLY A 473 -22.56 -12.66 -1.27
N VAL A 474 -21.98 -13.66 -1.93
CA VAL A 474 -22.51 -15.02 -2.03
C VAL A 474 -21.43 -16.03 -1.64
N GLY A 475 -21.84 -17.17 -1.12
CA GLY A 475 -20.95 -18.28 -0.79
C GLY A 475 -21.67 -19.60 -0.94
N GLN A 476 -20.93 -20.62 -1.38
CA GLN A 476 -21.43 -22.00 -1.46
C GLN A 476 -20.26 -22.98 -1.57
N GLU A 477 -20.60 -24.28 -1.50
CA GLU A 477 -19.72 -25.37 -1.86
C GLU A 477 -20.15 -25.91 -3.23
N ILE A 478 -19.19 -26.08 -4.15
CA ILE A 478 -19.41 -26.57 -5.51
C ILE A 478 -18.57 -27.83 -5.79
N PRO A 479 -19.14 -28.83 -6.50
CA PRO A 479 -18.39 -30.01 -6.89
C PRO A 479 -17.36 -29.68 -7.99
N CYS A 480 -16.14 -30.18 -7.82
CA CYS A 480 -15.03 -29.96 -8.76
C CYS A 480 -14.36 -31.27 -9.18
N THR A 481 -13.85 -31.32 -10.41
CA THR A 481 -13.03 -32.43 -10.91
C THR A 481 -11.94 -31.91 -11.85
N ILE A 482 -10.68 -32.21 -11.55
CA ILE A 482 -9.54 -31.89 -12.40
C ILE A 482 -9.35 -33.03 -13.42
N THR A 483 -9.50 -32.75 -14.71
CA THR A 483 -9.36 -33.75 -15.78
C THR A 483 -8.06 -33.62 -16.55
N LYS A 484 -7.39 -32.46 -16.48
CA LYS A 484 -6.07 -32.24 -17.09
C LYS A 484 -4.95 -32.74 -16.18
N ALA A 485 -3.78 -32.97 -16.78
CA ALA A 485 -2.60 -33.33 -16.03
C ALA A 485 -2.21 -32.19 -15.07
N ILE A 486 -2.08 -32.53 -13.78
CA ILE A 486 -1.61 -31.61 -12.75
C ILE A 486 -0.10 -31.43 -12.93
N ALA A 487 0.33 -30.17 -13.01
CA ALA A 487 1.72 -29.79 -13.13
C ALA A 487 2.14 -28.99 -11.87
N PRO A 488 3.43 -29.04 -11.50
CA PRO A 488 3.93 -28.22 -10.42
C PRO A 488 3.70 -26.73 -10.71
N GLY A 489 3.22 -26.01 -9.70
CA GLY A 489 2.81 -24.62 -9.81
C GLY A 489 1.35 -24.41 -10.23
N ASP A 490 0.58 -25.47 -10.51
CA ASP A 490 -0.86 -25.31 -10.77
C ASP A 490 -1.62 -24.79 -9.53
N ARG A 491 -2.68 -24.00 -9.77
CA ARG A 491 -3.57 -23.43 -8.74
C ARG A 491 -5.04 -23.64 -9.10
N ILE A 492 -5.91 -23.67 -8.10
CA ILE A 492 -7.36 -23.47 -8.27
C ILE A 492 -7.69 -22.02 -7.98
N ARG A 493 -8.48 -21.41 -8.86
CA ARG A 493 -9.05 -20.05 -8.71
C ARG A 493 -10.54 -20.08 -8.99
N LEU A 494 -11.29 -19.19 -8.33
CA LEU A 494 -12.65 -18.88 -8.72
C LEU A 494 -12.62 -17.75 -9.74
N LEU A 495 -13.29 -17.95 -10.87
CA LEU A 495 -13.43 -16.96 -11.93
C LEU A 495 -14.88 -16.49 -12.02
N TYR A 496 -15.07 -15.27 -12.52
CA TYR A 496 -16.35 -14.69 -12.84
C TYR A 496 -16.35 -14.07 -14.23
N LYS A 497 -17.51 -14.05 -14.86
CA LYS A 497 -17.73 -13.37 -16.14
C LYS A 497 -19.11 -12.72 -16.13
N SER A 498 -19.13 -11.42 -16.36
CA SER A 498 -20.37 -10.63 -16.45
C SER A 498 -21.21 -11.08 -17.64
N SER A 499 -22.53 -10.99 -17.52
CA SER A 499 -23.48 -11.36 -18.57
C SER A 499 -23.31 -10.54 -19.86
N ASP A 500 -22.83 -9.30 -19.75
CA ASP A 500 -22.49 -8.38 -20.83
C ASP A 500 -20.97 -8.29 -21.09
N GLY A 501 -20.17 -9.12 -20.42
CA GLY A 501 -18.71 -9.21 -20.57
C GLY A 501 -18.27 -10.39 -21.44
N SER A 502 -17.09 -10.28 -22.06
CA SER A 502 -16.52 -11.33 -22.91
C SER A 502 -15.43 -12.15 -22.23
N GLU A 503 -14.89 -11.69 -21.11
CA GLU A 503 -13.70 -12.26 -20.49
C GLU A 503 -13.96 -12.79 -19.08
N TRP A 504 -13.28 -13.89 -18.75
CA TRP A 504 -13.25 -14.42 -17.39
C TRP A 504 -12.20 -13.67 -16.58
N LYS A 505 -12.62 -13.14 -15.43
CA LYS A 505 -11.75 -12.51 -14.44
C LYS A 505 -11.68 -13.39 -13.20
N TRP A 506 -10.58 -13.38 -12.47
CA TRP A 506 -10.51 -14.09 -11.18
C TRP A 506 -11.09 -13.25 -10.04
N VAL A 507 -11.77 -13.90 -9.11
CA VAL A 507 -12.15 -13.32 -7.82
C VAL A 507 -10.87 -13.18 -6.99
N ARG A 508 -10.50 -11.95 -6.63
CA ARG A 508 -9.27 -11.69 -5.87
C ARG A 508 -9.50 -11.86 -4.37
N GLY A 509 -8.47 -12.28 -3.65
CA GLY A 509 -8.46 -12.26 -2.18
C GLY A 509 -7.43 -11.27 -1.65
N GLY A 510 -7.74 -10.61 -0.55
CA GLY A 510 -6.82 -9.77 0.23
C GLY A 510 -6.04 -10.57 1.29
N GLY A 511 -5.23 -9.88 2.09
CA GLY A 511 -4.28 -10.48 3.04
C GLY A 511 -4.88 -11.46 4.07
N ASN A 512 -6.18 -11.35 4.36
CA ASN A 512 -6.90 -12.21 5.31
C ASN A 512 -7.78 -13.28 4.65
N THR A 513 -7.66 -13.48 3.33
CA THR A 513 -8.47 -14.44 2.57
C THR A 513 -7.63 -15.30 1.64
N THR A 514 -8.07 -16.53 1.40
CA THR A 514 -7.44 -17.43 0.42
C THR A 514 -7.99 -17.14 -0.98
N GLY A 515 -7.23 -16.41 -1.81
CA GLY A 515 -7.62 -16.11 -3.19
C GLY A 515 -7.39 -17.25 -4.19
N GLU A 516 -6.51 -18.20 -3.87
CA GLU A 516 -6.19 -19.36 -4.69
C GLU A 516 -5.71 -20.53 -3.84
N ILE A 517 -5.89 -21.76 -4.33
CA ILE A 517 -5.40 -22.99 -3.67
C ILE A 517 -4.26 -23.59 -4.49
N LEU A 518 -3.15 -23.91 -3.83
CA LEU A 518 -2.03 -24.65 -4.41
C LEU A 518 -2.42 -26.11 -4.66
N VAL A 519 -2.40 -26.54 -5.92
CA VAL A 519 -2.75 -27.92 -6.31
C VAL A 519 -1.53 -28.83 -6.28
N ALA A 520 -0.41 -28.36 -6.82
CA ALA A 520 0.85 -29.08 -6.81
C ALA A 520 2.01 -28.11 -6.59
N ALA A 521 2.78 -28.33 -5.52
CA ALA A 521 3.99 -27.57 -5.26
C ALA A 521 5.03 -27.82 -6.37
N ASP A 522 5.83 -26.80 -6.69
CA ASP A 522 7.04 -26.98 -7.48
C ASP A 522 7.89 -28.10 -6.85
N PRO A 523 8.48 -29.04 -7.65
CA PRO A 523 9.42 -29.99 -7.11
C PRO A 523 10.56 -29.18 -6.53
N THR A 524 10.61 -29.09 -5.20
CA THR A 524 11.69 -28.39 -4.52
C THR A 524 12.99 -29.04 -4.98
N SER A 525 13.82 -28.30 -5.72
CA SER A 525 15.25 -28.52 -5.65
C SER A 525 15.61 -28.47 -4.17
N THR A 526 16.37 -29.46 -3.71
CA THR A 526 17.12 -29.33 -2.47
C THR A 526 18.18 -28.25 -2.69
N GLU A 527 17.77 -26.99 -2.64
CA GLU A 527 18.70 -25.92 -2.32
C GLU A 527 18.79 -25.89 -0.80
N GLU A 528 19.93 -26.35 -0.29
CA GLU A 528 20.43 -25.86 0.99
C GLU A 528 20.43 -24.33 0.90
N ILE A 529 19.55 -23.66 1.64
CA ILE A 529 19.80 -22.27 1.99
C ILE A 529 20.90 -22.32 3.05
N SER A 530 22.14 -22.46 2.59
CA SER A 530 23.32 -22.35 3.45
C SER A 530 23.38 -20.90 3.95
N SER A 531 22.99 -20.70 5.21
CA SER A 531 23.58 -19.60 5.99
C SER A 531 24.89 -20.13 6.58
N ASP A 532 25.98 -19.37 6.44
CA ASP A 532 27.38 -19.70 6.75
C ASP A 532 27.70 -20.04 8.23
N MET A 533 26.71 -20.45 9.03
CA MET A 533 26.96 -21.03 10.33
C MET A 533 26.94 -22.54 10.16
N ASN A 534 28.02 -23.23 10.55
CA ASN A 534 28.17 -24.70 10.53
C ASN A 534 27.19 -25.42 11.49
N VAL A 535 25.90 -25.09 11.43
CA VAL A 535 24.82 -25.71 12.19
C VAL A 535 24.28 -26.86 11.35
N SER A 536 24.53 -28.09 11.79
CA SER A 536 23.98 -29.28 11.16
C SER A 536 22.70 -29.71 11.89
N VAL A 537 21.60 -29.81 11.17
CA VAL A 537 20.35 -30.39 11.67
C VAL A 537 20.12 -31.73 10.97
N SER A 538 20.04 -32.80 11.76
CA SER A 538 19.65 -34.12 11.29
C SER A 538 18.40 -34.59 12.03
N TYR A 539 17.66 -35.52 11.46
CA TYR A 539 16.41 -35.99 12.05
C TYR A 539 16.30 -37.51 11.95
N VAL A 540 15.96 -38.13 13.09
CA VAL A 540 15.79 -39.58 13.22
C VAL A 540 14.56 -39.81 14.11
N ASP A 541 13.61 -40.61 13.63
CA ASP A 541 12.42 -41.07 14.38
C ASP A 541 11.64 -39.96 15.12
N GLY A 542 11.37 -38.85 14.44
CA GLY A 542 10.60 -37.73 15.01
C GLY A 542 11.37 -36.90 16.06
N THR A 543 12.70 -36.99 16.06
CA THR A 543 13.60 -36.17 16.87
C THR A 543 14.61 -35.46 15.99
N ALA A 544 14.73 -34.15 16.16
CA ALA A 544 15.73 -33.32 15.50
C ALA A 544 16.99 -33.24 16.38
N TYR A 545 18.15 -33.45 15.78
CA TYR A 545 19.47 -33.34 16.37
C TYR A 545 20.17 -32.15 15.73
N VAL A 546 20.35 -31.09 16.51
CA VAL A 546 21.01 -29.86 16.12
C VAL A 546 22.41 -29.87 16.69
N THR A 547 23.42 -29.72 15.85
CA THR A 547 24.83 -29.59 16.27
C THR A 547 25.41 -28.31 15.67
N SER A 548 26.21 -27.60 16.44
CA SER A 548 26.83 -26.32 16.07
C SER A 548 28.25 -26.26 16.68
N PRO A 549 29.27 -25.71 15.98
CA PRO A 549 30.60 -25.51 16.56
C PRO A 549 30.62 -24.43 17.64
N VAL A 550 29.57 -23.62 17.74
CA VAL A 550 29.39 -22.55 18.73
C VAL A 550 28.13 -22.76 19.56
N ALA A 551 28.11 -22.17 20.76
CA ALA A 551 27.06 -22.39 21.74
C ALA A 551 25.65 -22.12 21.16
N ILE A 552 24.77 -23.12 21.26
CA ILE A 552 23.35 -22.98 20.91
C ILE A 552 22.65 -22.34 22.10
N LEU A 553 22.00 -21.20 21.85
CA LEU A 553 21.19 -20.50 22.83
C LEU A 553 19.78 -21.09 22.87
N GLU A 554 19.22 -21.42 21.71
CA GLU A 554 17.84 -21.87 21.59
C GLU A 554 17.56 -22.59 20.27
N VAL A 555 16.64 -23.55 20.31
CA VAL A 555 16.04 -24.18 19.12
C VAL A 555 14.53 -24.04 19.21
N ALA A 556 13.89 -23.45 18.21
CA ALA A 556 12.46 -23.28 18.11
C ALA A 556 11.92 -24.01 16.87
N LEU A 557 10.72 -24.57 16.97
CA LEU A 557 10.02 -25.28 15.90
C LEU A 557 8.70 -24.58 15.63
N TYR A 558 8.43 -24.26 14.37
CA TYR A 558 7.25 -23.58 13.88
C TYR A 558 6.52 -24.44 12.85
N ASP A 559 5.20 -24.28 12.75
CA ASP A 559 4.45 -24.75 11.59
C ASP A 559 4.59 -23.79 10.40
N MET A 560 4.08 -24.18 9.23
CA MET A 560 4.14 -23.39 8.00
C MET A 560 3.37 -22.07 8.06
N ASN A 561 2.49 -21.89 9.05
CA ASN A 561 1.76 -20.65 9.28
C ASN A 561 2.54 -19.71 10.23
N GLY A 562 3.79 -20.05 10.57
CA GLY A 562 4.64 -19.26 11.46
C GLY A 562 4.28 -19.39 12.94
N ARG A 563 3.39 -20.32 13.32
CA ARG A 563 3.02 -20.52 14.73
C ARG A 563 4.08 -21.36 15.43
N LEU A 564 4.58 -20.85 16.55
CA LEU A 564 5.54 -21.55 17.40
C LEU A 564 4.90 -22.80 18.01
N LEU A 565 5.43 -23.97 17.67
CA LEU A 565 4.97 -25.26 18.18
C LEU A 565 5.76 -25.70 19.42
N LYS A 566 7.08 -25.49 19.40
CA LYS A 566 7.97 -25.94 20.46
C LYS A 566 9.21 -25.09 20.56
N LYS A 567 9.73 -24.91 21.77
CA LYS A 567 10.98 -24.21 22.05
C LYS A 567 11.82 -25.02 23.02
N GLN A 568 13.11 -25.14 22.75
CA GLN A 568 14.09 -25.86 23.55
C GLN A 568 15.29 -24.95 23.81
N PRO A 569 15.56 -24.56 25.07
CA PRO A 569 16.77 -23.84 25.41
C PRO A 569 18.01 -24.69 25.09
N GLY A 570 19.04 -24.07 24.52
CA GLY A 570 20.28 -24.76 24.17
C GLY A 570 21.28 -24.88 25.32
N SER A 571 21.09 -24.11 26.41
CA SER A 571 21.92 -24.14 27.63
C SER A 571 23.43 -24.01 27.37
N ASN A 572 23.82 -23.30 26.29
CA ASN A 572 25.20 -23.18 25.80
C ASN A 572 25.86 -24.49 25.34
N ASN A 573 25.09 -25.53 25.04
CA ASN A 573 25.61 -26.76 24.47
C ASN A 573 25.91 -26.61 22.98
N SER A 574 26.88 -27.37 22.48
CA SER A 574 27.15 -27.52 21.04
C SER A 574 26.18 -28.47 20.34
N THR A 575 25.34 -29.20 21.11
CA THR A 575 24.31 -30.10 20.59
C THR A 575 23.01 -29.93 21.38
N VAL A 576 21.89 -29.84 20.67
CA VAL A 576 20.54 -29.74 21.22
C VAL A 576 19.63 -30.70 20.47
N THR A 577 18.78 -31.42 21.21
CA THR A 577 17.76 -32.30 20.62
C THR A 577 16.37 -31.76 20.87
N LEU A 578 15.52 -31.77 19.85
CA LEU A 578 14.12 -31.35 19.95
C LEU A 578 13.23 -32.45 19.38
N SER A 579 12.44 -33.10 20.26
CA SER A 579 11.46 -34.10 19.83
C SER A 579 10.20 -33.42 19.29
N TYR A 580 9.76 -33.86 18.11
CA TYR A 580 8.58 -33.40 17.38
C TYR A 580 7.68 -34.58 16.95
N SER A 581 7.86 -35.74 17.59
CA SER A 581 7.10 -36.97 17.32
C SER A 581 5.59 -36.83 17.58
N GLY A 582 5.18 -35.89 18.43
CA GLY A 582 3.77 -35.61 18.73
C GLY A 582 3.01 -34.73 17.73
N TYR A 583 3.68 -34.15 16.72
CA TYR A 583 3.03 -33.29 15.72
C TYR A 583 2.66 -34.08 14.44
N PRO A 584 1.64 -33.68 13.65
CA PRO A 584 1.22 -34.42 12.44
C PRO A 584 2.31 -34.50 11.36
N ALA A 585 2.12 -35.35 10.35
CA ALA A 585 2.98 -35.32 9.16
C ALA A 585 2.87 -33.93 8.49
N GLY A 586 3.98 -33.40 7.98
CA GLY A 586 4.02 -32.04 7.44
C GLY A 586 5.40 -31.39 7.46
N ILE A 587 5.44 -30.15 6.98
CA ILE A 587 6.65 -29.32 6.94
C ILE A 587 6.68 -28.42 8.17
N TYR A 588 7.85 -28.33 8.78
CA TYR A 588 8.13 -27.48 9.91
C TYR A 588 9.35 -26.61 9.64
N VAL A 589 9.39 -25.43 10.24
CA VAL A 589 10.58 -24.57 10.23
C VAL A 589 11.22 -24.65 11.61
N MET A 590 12.48 -25.06 11.67
CA MET A 590 13.28 -25.03 12.89
C MET A 590 14.24 -23.85 12.86
N GLU A 591 14.07 -22.93 13.79
CA GLU A 591 15.00 -21.83 14.00
C GLU A 591 16.01 -22.23 15.07
N VAL A 592 17.30 -22.17 14.75
CA VAL A 592 18.40 -22.40 15.67
C VAL A 592 19.09 -21.07 15.92
N GLN A 593 19.01 -20.59 17.16
CA GLN A 593 19.76 -19.44 17.63
C GLN A 593 21.06 -19.93 18.29
N THR A 594 22.19 -19.49 17.76
CA THR A 594 23.51 -19.62 18.38
C THR A 594 23.98 -18.29 18.93
N VAL A 595 25.14 -18.28 19.60
CA VAL A 595 25.84 -17.04 19.99
C VAL A 595 26.31 -16.20 18.79
N GLU A 596 26.38 -16.77 17.59
CA GLU A 596 26.84 -16.09 16.37
C GLU A 596 25.70 -15.66 15.43
N GLY A 597 24.46 -16.14 15.64
CA GLY A 597 23.33 -15.74 14.81
C GLY A 597 22.16 -16.73 14.83
N ARG A 598 21.19 -16.49 13.95
CA ARG A 598 20.04 -17.38 13.72
C ARG A 598 20.17 -18.08 12.37
N SER A 599 19.85 -19.37 12.37
CA SER A 599 19.73 -20.16 11.14
C SER A 599 18.37 -20.86 11.13
N SER A 600 17.76 -20.99 9.96
CA SER A 600 16.46 -21.63 9.79
C SER A 600 16.63 -22.90 8.96
N HIS A 601 16.07 -23.99 9.44
CA HIS A 601 16.21 -25.33 8.88
C HIS A 601 14.83 -25.90 8.64
N LYS A 602 14.55 -26.30 7.40
CA LYS A 602 13.31 -26.99 7.06
C LYS A 602 13.37 -28.43 7.58
N LEU A 603 12.35 -28.84 8.34
CA LEU A 603 12.13 -30.23 8.72
C LEU A 603 10.90 -30.77 8.02
N VAL A 604 11.01 -32.00 7.53
CA VAL A 604 9.90 -32.72 6.92
C VAL A 604 9.61 -33.94 7.77
N LYS A 605 8.39 -34.02 8.30
CA LYS A 605 7.88 -35.23 8.94
C LYS A 605 7.02 -35.98 7.92
N LYS A 606 7.47 -37.17 7.56
CA LYS A 606 6.72 -38.10 6.70
C LYS A 606 5.55 -38.71 7.46
#